data_AF-A0AA35RF55-F1
#
_entry.id   AF-A0AA35RF55-F1
#
_cell.length_a   1.000
_cell.length_b   1.000
_cell.length_c   1.000
_cell.angle_alpha   90.00
_cell.angle_beta   90.00
_cell.angle_gamma   90.00
#
_symmetry.space_group_name_H-M   'P 1'
#
loop_
_entity.id
_entity.type
_entity.pdbx_description
1 polymer ?
#
loop_
_entity_poly.entity_id
_entity_poly.type
_entity_poly.pdbx_seq_one_letter_code
_entity_poly.pdbx_strand_id
1 'polypeptide(L)'
;MSEKIDVERVERELVSALAADRKYSRENDAKIRAVTQRVATYDEFREIVKGSHLRPLEKKDTSGRGGFRQPWNPAVSDRGGVEGREEGEEVTLGEGGAEMSLQSFMREWRRLAAQPQDQYRFLVDFGRDRLSKLFRVEIRCSMAMYIVHRNNYF
;
A
#
# COMPACT_ATOMS: atom_id res chain seq x y z
N MET A 1 -70.57 11.83 -15.43
CA MET A 1 -69.49 11.75 -16.44
C MET A 1 -68.41 10.87 -15.83
N SER A 2 -68.22 9.66 -16.34
CA SER A 2 -67.20 8.74 -15.81
C SER A 2 -65.88 9.05 -16.49
N GLU A 3 -65.00 9.73 -15.77
CA GLU A 3 -63.65 10.07 -16.23
C GLU A 3 -62.85 8.76 -16.29
N LYS A 4 -62.59 8.28 -17.51
CA LYS A 4 -61.85 7.04 -17.72
C LYS A 4 -60.39 7.28 -17.35
N ILE A 5 -59.96 6.72 -16.23
CA ILE A 5 -58.55 6.75 -15.79
C ILE A 5 -57.71 5.99 -16.81
N ASP A 6 -56.72 6.66 -17.38
CA ASP A 6 -55.70 6.05 -18.23
C ASP A 6 -54.69 5.31 -17.36
N VAL A 7 -54.92 4.00 -17.19
CA VAL A 7 -54.10 3.12 -16.34
C VAL A 7 -52.64 3.09 -16.80
N GLU A 8 -52.39 3.09 -18.10
CA GLU A 8 -51.03 3.04 -18.65
C GLU A 8 -50.23 4.31 -18.33
N ARG A 9 -50.90 5.47 -18.29
CA ARG A 9 -50.27 6.73 -17.87
C ARG A 9 -49.86 6.68 -16.41
N VAL A 10 -50.78 6.22 -15.55
CA VAL A 10 -50.55 6.12 -14.10
C VAL A 10 -49.42 5.12 -13.79
N GLU A 11 -49.37 3.99 -14.48
CA GLU A 11 -48.29 3.01 -14.32
C GLU A 11 -46.91 3.59 -14.67
N ARG A 12 -46.82 4.35 -15.78
CA ARG A 12 -45.57 5.01 -16.17
C ARG A 12 -45.13 6.06 -15.14
N GLU A 13 -46.07 6.86 -14.65
CA GLU A 13 -45.81 7.83 -13.58
C GLU A 13 -45.30 7.14 -12.31
N LEU A 14 -45.93 6.02 -11.91
CA LEU A 14 -45.52 5.22 -10.75
C LEU A 14 -44.10 4.66 -10.90
N VAL A 15 -43.78 4.06 -12.05
CA VAL A 15 -42.45 3.50 -12.31
C VAL A 15 -41.38 4.60 -12.25
N SER A 16 -41.67 5.78 -12.81
CA SER A 16 -40.78 6.94 -12.74
C SER A 16 -40.58 7.42 -11.30
N ALA A 17 -41.65 7.53 -10.52
CA ALA A 17 -41.59 7.93 -9.11
C ALA A 17 -40.76 6.93 -8.28
N LEU A 18 -40.99 5.63 -8.45
CA LEU A 18 -40.22 4.59 -7.77
C LEU A 18 -38.73 4.64 -8.15
N ALA A 19 -38.40 4.92 -9.40
CA ALA A 19 -37.02 5.06 -9.83
C ALA A 19 -36.33 6.28 -9.18
N ALA A 20 -37.06 7.41 -9.09
CA ALA A 20 -36.60 8.61 -8.41
C ALA A 20 -36.36 8.37 -6.91
N ASP A 21 -37.29 7.70 -6.23
CA ASP A 21 -37.17 7.36 -4.80
C ASP A 21 -35.98 6.44 -4.54
N ARG A 22 -35.77 5.42 -5.39
CA ARG A 22 -34.60 4.53 -5.30
C ARG A 22 -33.29 5.28 -5.52
N LYS A 23 -33.27 6.30 -6.38
CA LYS A 23 -32.09 7.15 -6.58
C LYS A 23 -31.85 8.03 -5.34
N TYR A 24 -32.89 8.71 -4.87
CA TYR A 24 -32.83 9.57 -3.69
C TYR A 24 -32.35 8.81 -2.45
N SER A 25 -32.89 7.62 -2.22
CA SER A 25 -32.51 6.76 -1.10
C SER A 25 -31.02 6.39 -1.13
N ARG A 26 -30.49 6.00 -2.30
CA ARG A 26 -29.06 5.68 -2.47
C ARG A 26 -28.15 6.89 -2.23
N GLU A 27 -28.53 8.06 -2.76
CA GLU A 27 -27.77 9.29 -2.55
C GLU A 27 -27.81 9.73 -1.08
N ASN A 28 -28.96 9.63 -0.42
CA ASN A 28 -29.10 9.99 0.99
C ASN A 28 -28.31 9.05 1.90
N ASP A 29 -28.33 7.74 1.63
CA ASP A 29 -27.47 6.79 2.33
C ASP A 29 -25.98 7.17 2.18
N ALA A 30 -25.54 7.49 0.96
CA ALA A 30 -24.17 7.92 0.73
C ALA A 30 -23.82 9.23 1.47
N LYS A 31 -24.74 10.19 1.54
CA LYS A 31 -24.57 11.43 2.32
C LYS A 31 -24.38 11.11 3.81
N ILE A 32 -25.25 10.26 4.37
CA ILE A 32 -25.17 9.85 5.78
C ILE A 32 -23.87 9.10 6.04
N ARG A 33 -23.44 8.20 5.14
CA ARG A 33 -22.16 7.49 5.25
C ARG A 33 -20.97 8.46 5.23
N ALA A 34 -20.94 9.41 4.31
CA ALA A 34 -19.86 10.39 4.24
C ALA A 34 -19.78 11.26 5.50
N VAL A 35 -20.92 11.70 6.04
CA VAL A 35 -20.97 12.45 7.30
C VAL A 35 -20.50 11.59 8.48
N THR A 36 -20.93 10.33 8.53
CA THR A 36 -20.53 9.38 9.58
C THR A 36 -19.03 9.10 9.55
N GLN A 37 -18.44 9.04 8.36
CA GLN A 37 -17.00 8.86 8.15
C GLN A 37 -16.18 10.12 8.44
N ARG A 38 -16.82 11.26 8.73
CA ARG A 38 -16.16 12.55 9.03
C ARG A 38 -15.16 12.99 7.96
N VAL A 39 -15.61 12.90 6.71
CA VAL A 39 -14.83 13.31 5.53
C VAL A 39 -14.38 14.77 5.68
N ALA A 40 -13.12 15.06 5.36
CA ALA A 40 -12.48 16.33 5.68
C ALA A 40 -12.81 17.44 4.68
N THR A 41 -13.05 17.07 3.41
CA THR A 41 -13.31 18.03 2.33
C THR A 41 -14.66 17.82 1.65
N TYR A 42 -15.20 18.90 1.09
CA TYR A 42 -16.44 18.82 0.31
C TYR A 42 -16.27 18.00 -0.97
N ASP A 43 -15.09 18.03 -1.59
CA ASP A 43 -14.83 17.27 -2.82
C ASP A 43 -14.90 15.76 -2.57
N GLU A 44 -14.29 15.26 -1.49
CA GLU A 44 -14.43 13.86 -1.08
C GLU A 44 -15.90 13.50 -0.78
N PHE A 45 -16.64 14.37 -0.07
CA PHE A 45 -18.07 14.16 0.17
C PHE A 45 -18.85 14.04 -1.15
N ARG A 46 -18.56 14.94 -2.10
CA ARG A 46 -19.20 14.97 -3.42
C ARG A 46 -18.88 13.71 -4.21
N GLU A 47 -17.64 13.23 -4.15
CA GLU A 47 -17.21 11.99 -4.81
C GLU A 47 -17.93 10.76 -4.25
N ILE A 48 -18.05 10.66 -2.92
CA ILE A 48 -18.78 9.57 -2.26
C ILE A 48 -20.25 9.56 -2.69
N VAL A 49 -20.92 10.72 -2.71
CA VAL A 49 -22.33 10.83 -3.11
C VAL A 49 -22.50 10.51 -4.59
N LYS A 50 -21.61 10.99 -5.46
CA LYS A 50 -21.59 10.62 -6.89
C LYS A 50 -21.42 9.12 -7.08
N GLY A 51 -20.60 8.47 -6.27
CA GLY A 51 -20.36 7.03 -6.26
C GLY A 51 -21.48 6.18 -5.65
N SER A 52 -22.61 6.76 -5.20
CA SER A 52 -23.71 6.04 -4.53
C SER A 52 -24.39 4.94 -5.37
N HIS A 53 -24.23 5.00 -6.69
CA HIS A 53 -24.78 4.02 -7.61
C HIS A 53 -23.88 2.79 -7.82
N LEU A 54 -22.63 2.84 -7.33
CA LEU A 54 -21.67 1.74 -7.43
C LEU A 54 -22.05 0.61 -6.46
N ARG A 55 -21.90 -0.63 -6.91
CA ARG A 55 -22.08 -1.82 -6.07
C ARG A 55 -20.74 -2.24 -5.46
N PRO A 56 -20.75 -2.80 -4.23
CA PRO A 56 -19.55 -3.43 -3.68
C PRO A 56 -19.04 -4.51 -4.64
N LEU A 57 -17.72 -4.62 -4.77
CA LEU A 57 -17.09 -5.65 -5.57
C LEU A 57 -17.37 -7.03 -4.94
N GLU A 58 -17.90 -7.95 -5.73
CA GLU A 58 -18.09 -9.33 -5.31
C GLU A 58 -16.79 -10.11 -5.52
N LYS A 59 -16.58 -11.20 -4.76
CA LYS A 59 -15.38 -12.05 -4.88
C LYS A 59 -15.14 -12.56 -6.31
N LYS A 60 -16.22 -12.77 -7.08
CA LYS A 60 -16.18 -13.15 -8.50
C LYS A 60 -15.63 -12.04 -9.41
N ASP A 61 -15.84 -10.77 -9.03
CA ASP A 61 -15.33 -9.62 -9.78
C ASP A 61 -13.81 -9.47 -9.55
N THR A 62 -13.33 -9.85 -8.38
CA THR A 62 -11.90 -9.84 -8.02
C THR A 62 -11.12 -11.02 -8.61
N SER A 63 -11.77 -12.17 -8.82
CA SER A 63 -11.11 -13.43 -9.23
C SER A 63 -11.31 -13.80 -10.71
N GLY A 64 -12.07 -13.01 -11.46
CA GLY A 64 -12.52 -13.34 -12.83
C GLY A 64 -11.61 -12.91 -13.99
N ARG A 65 -10.59 -12.07 -13.76
CA ARG A 65 -9.50 -11.88 -14.73
C ARG A 65 -8.34 -12.73 -14.26
N GLY A 66 -8.11 -13.84 -14.97
CA GLY A 66 -7.11 -14.87 -14.67
C GLY A 66 -5.92 -14.27 -13.93
N GLY A 67 -5.70 -14.76 -12.70
CA GLY A 67 -4.86 -14.12 -11.68
C GLY A 67 -3.64 -13.49 -12.32
N PHE A 68 -3.41 -12.20 -12.01
CA PHE A 68 -2.35 -11.35 -12.58
C PHE A 68 -1.15 -12.21 -13.00
N ARG A 69 -1.12 -12.62 -14.27
CA ARG A 69 0.02 -13.38 -14.83
C ARG A 69 1.26 -12.49 -14.97
N GLN A 70 1.06 -11.19 -14.76
CA GLN A 70 2.07 -10.17 -14.71
C GLN A 70 2.51 -10.05 -13.24
N PRO A 71 3.76 -10.37 -12.91
CA PRO A 71 4.34 -9.98 -11.64
C PRO A 71 4.17 -8.48 -11.49
N TRP A 72 3.58 -8.04 -10.38
CA TRP A 72 3.42 -6.61 -10.08
C TRP A 72 4.77 -5.86 -10.03
N ASN A 73 5.87 -6.62 -9.94
CA ASN A 73 7.23 -6.13 -10.10
C ASN A 73 8.03 -7.04 -11.06
N PRO A 74 8.45 -6.55 -12.25
CA PRO A 74 9.28 -7.33 -13.18
C PRO A 74 10.63 -7.74 -12.58
N ALA A 75 11.14 -7.03 -11.57
CA ALA A 75 12.41 -7.35 -10.91
C ALA A 75 12.33 -8.60 -10.00
N VAL A 76 11.15 -9.19 -9.79
CA VAL A 76 10.95 -10.36 -8.91
C VAL A 76 10.80 -11.66 -9.70
N SER A 77 10.55 -11.59 -11.01
CA SER A 77 10.42 -12.76 -11.88
C SER A 77 11.75 -13.20 -12.46
N ASP A 78 12.74 -13.49 -11.61
CA ASP A 78 13.70 -14.54 -11.91
C ASP A 78 14.41 -15.00 -10.63
N ARG A 79 14.15 -16.24 -10.20
CA ARG A 79 15.01 -16.96 -9.26
C ARG A 79 15.49 -18.24 -9.92
N GLY A 80 16.11 -18.08 -11.09
CA GLY A 80 16.64 -19.14 -11.92
C GLY A 80 18.00 -18.83 -12.54
N GLY A 81 18.98 -18.40 -11.73
CA GLY A 81 20.39 -18.66 -12.01
C GLY A 81 21.14 -17.73 -12.98
N VAL A 82 22.24 -17.19 -12.43
CA VAL A 82 23.52 -16.86 -13.08
C VAL A 82 23.62 -15.50 -13.82
N GLU A 83 24.36 -14.61 -13.13
CA GLU A 83 25.35 -13.65 -13.61
C GLU A 83 25.04 -12.79 -14.85
N GLY A 84 24.96 -11.47 -14.61
CA GLY A 84 25.35 -10.49 -15.62
C GLY A 84 24.60 -9.18 -15.59
N ARG A 85 25.31 -8.15 -15.13
CA ARG A 85 25.19 -6.75 -15.57
C ARG A 85 24.11 -5.89 -14.91
N GLU A 86 24.48 -5.36 -13.75
CA GLU A 86 24.01 -4.06 -13.27
C GLU A 86 24.63 -2.96 -14.17
N GLU A 87 23.85 -2.44 -15.12
CA GLU A 87 23.92 -1.05 -15.55
C GLU A 87 22.78 -0.36 -14.78
N GLY A 88 22.98 0.59 -13.88
CA GLY A 88 23.93 1.70 -13.93
C GLY A 88 23.12 2.99 -14.01
N GLU A 89 22.28 3.29 -13.01
CA GLU A 89 21.80 4.65 -12.76
C GLU A 89 22.49 5.16 -11.50
N GLU A 90 23.69 5.68 -11.75
CA GLU A 90 24.50 6.42 -10.82
C GLU A 90 23.92 7.82 -10.65
N VAL A 91 23.16 8.03 -9.58
CA VAL A 91 22.96 9.37 -9.03
C VAL A 91 24.24 9.74 -8.30
N THR A 92 25.11 10.46 -9.01
CA THR A 92 26.32 11.07 -8.46
C THR A 92 25.95 12.18 -7.49
N LEU A 93 26.28 11.99 -6.21
CA LEU A 93 26.50 13.09 -5.28
C LEU A 93 27.77 12.83 -4.47
N GLY A 94 28.81 13.57 -4.86
CA GLY A 94 29.72 14.25 -3.92
C GLY A 94 30.69 13.39 -3.10
N GLU A 95 31.95 13.41 -3.56
CA GLU A 95 33.18 13.56 -2.77
C GLU A 95 33.19 13.13 -1.28
N GLY A 96 34.08 12.18 -0.98
CA GLY A 96 34.84 12.20 0.27
C GLY A 96 34.72 10.97 1.16
N GLY A 97 35.71 10.10 1.07
CA GLY A 97 36.04 9.15 2.13
C GLY A 97 35.47 7.76 1.92
N ALA A 98 36.31 6.75 2.14
CA ALA A 98 35.93 5.35 2.21
C ALA A 98 34.98 5.11 3.40
N GLU A 99 33.72 5.55 3.28
CA GLU A 99 32.67 5.22 4.22
C GLU A 99 32.02 3.90 3.75
N MET A 100 32.09 2.89 4.60
CA MET A 100 31.56 1.56 4.34
C MET A 100 30.08 1.64 3.94
N SER A 101 29.76 1.30 2.68
CA SER A 101 28.36 1.28 2.21
C SER A 101 27.48 0.40 3.10
N LEU A 102 26.21 0.78 3.27
CA LEU A 102 25.22 0.05 4.06
C LEU A 102 25.09 -1.42 3.63
N GLN A 103 25.32 -1.70 2.35
CA GLN A 103 25.32 -3.06 1.82
C GLN A 103 26.49 -3.88 2.35
N SER A 104 27.69 -3.32 2.37
CA SER A 104 28.90 -3.94 2.91
C SER A 104 28.77 -4.18 4.42
N PHE A 105 28.23 -3.19 5.15
CA PHE A 105 27.91 -3.34 6.57
C PHE A 105 26.92 -4.49 6.81
N MET A 106 25.81 -4.54 6.05
CA MET A 106 24.80 -5.58 6.22
C MET A 106 25.30 -6.97 5.84
N ARG A 107 26.24 -7.07 4.89
CA ARG A 107 26.92 -8.33 4.55
C ARG A 107 27.77 -8.81 5.70
N GLU A 108 28.56 -7.93 6.31
CA GLU A 108 29.43 -8.25 7.44
C GLU A 108 28.62 -8.57 8.71
N TRP A 109 27.55 -7.80 8.96
CA TRP A 109 26.62 -8.02 10.06
C TRP A 109 25.95 -9.41 10.00
N ARG A 110 25.56 -9.86 8.81
CA ARG A 110 25.02 -11.21 8.60
C ARG A 110 26.08 -12.29 8.73
N ARG A 111 27.32 -12.02 8.32
CA ARG A 111 28.43 -12.97 8.47
C ARG A 111 28.71 -13.24 9.96
N LEU A 112 28.64 -12.19 10.78
CA LEU A 112 28.84 -12.28 12.22
C LEU A 112 27.58 -12.73 13.00
N ALA A 113 26.45 -12.96 12.32
CA ALA A 113 25.18 -13.38 12.95
C ALA A 113 25.24 -14.71 13.71
N ALA A 114 26.25 -15.54 13.47
CA ALA A 114 26.43 -16.79 14.20
C ALA A 114 26.89 -16.58 15.65
N GLN A 115 27.61 -15.51 15.96
CA GLN A 115 28.23 -15.28 17.27
C GLN A 115 27.81 -13.91 17.85
N PRO A 116 26.96 -13.88 18.89
CA PRO A 116 26.44 -12.62 19.47
C PRO A 116 27.53 -11.69 20.00
N GLN A 117 28.60 -12.26 20.56
CA GLN A 117 29.72 -11.51 21.13
C GLN A 117 30.49 -10.75 20.04
N ASP A 118 30.65 -11.34 18.86
CA ASP A 118 31.36 -10.71 17.76
C ASP A 118 30.53 -9.62 17.10
N GLN A 119 29.19 -9.74 17.09
CA GLN A 119 28.31 -8.66 16.64
C GLN A 119 28.36 -7.45 17.57
N TYR A 120 28.38 -7.68 18.88
CA TYR A 120 28.50 -6.61 19.86
C TYR A 120 29.85 -5.91 19.75
N ARG A 121 30.95 -6.67 19.66
CA ARG A 121 32.29 -6.11 19.45
C ARG A 121 32.38 -5.33 18.14
N PHE A 122 31.82 -5.87 17.06
CA PHE A 122 31.74 -5.18 15.77
C PHE A 122 30.97 -3.86 15.87
N LEU A 123 29.84 -3.79 16.58
CA LEU A 123 29.11 -2.54 16.83
C LEU A 123 29.93 -1.53 17.63
N VAL A 124 30.62 -1.99 18.66
CA VAL A 124 31.46 -1.14 19.52
C VAL A 124 32.67 -0.59 18.73
N ASP A 125 33.33 -1.42 17.94
CA ASP A 125 34.46 -1.06 17.09
C ASP A 125 34.04 -0.15 15.92
N PHE A 126 32.84 -0.39 15.37
CA PHE A 126 32.28 0.46 14.32
C PHE A 126 31.99 1.86 14.87
N GLY A 127 31.55 1.97 16.11
CA GLY A 127 31.45 3.23 16.84
C GLY A 127 30.24 4.07 16.45
N ARG A 128 29.82 4.93 17.38
CA ARG A 128 28.57 5.70 17.30
C ARG A 128 28.53 6.68 16.13
N ASP A 129 29.65 7.33 15.81
CA ASP A 129 29.71 8.39 14.80
C ASP A 129 29.64 7.85 13.36
N ARG A 130 30.16 6.63 13.13
CA ARG A 130 30.03 5.96 11.82
C ARG A 130 28.66 5.33 11.66
N LEU A 131 28.10 4.78 12.75
CA LEU A 131 26.75 4.23 12.76
C LEU A 131 25.71 5.33 12.49
N SER A 132 25.87 6.51 13.10
CA SER A 132 24.95 7.63 12.92
C SER A 132 24.98 8.21 11.51
N LYS A 133 26.15 8.21 10.85
CA LYS A 133 26.29 8.59 9.44
C LYS A 133 25.68 7.55 8.49
N LEU A 134 25.97 6.26 8.73
CA LEU A 134 25.52 5.16 7.88
C LEU A 134 24.00 4.95 7.90
N PHE A 135 23.40 5.10 9.07
CA PHE A 135 21.97 4.92 9.30
C PHE A 135 21.20 6.25 9.38
N ARG A 136 21.81 7.35 8.92
CA ARG A 136 21.20 8.68 8.96
C ARG A 136 19.88 8.76 8.20
N VAL A 137 19.79 8.00 7.09
CA VAL A 137 18.66 8.03 6.17
C VAL A 137 17.64 6.96 6.55
N GLU A 138 18.07 5.70 6.71
CA GLU A 138 17.16 4.60 7.07
C GLU A 138 17.86 3.49 7.86
N ILE A 139 17.14 2.92 8.84
CA ILE A 139 17.45 1.62 9.42
C ILE A 139 16.56 0.58 8.74
N ARG A 140 17.14 -0.32 7.95
CA ARG A 140 16.36 -1.38 7.29
C ARG A 140 15.63 -2.24 8.31
N CYS A 141 14.34 -2.49 8.09
CA CYS A 141 13.50 -3.31 8.97
C CYS A 141 14.11 -4.68 9.25
N SER A 142 14.85 -5.27 8.30
CA SER A 142 15.56 -6.54 8.49
C SER A 142 16.59 -6.51 9.62
N MET A 143 17.26 -5.38 9.83
CA MET A 143 18.25 -5.23 10.90
C MET A 143 17.57 -4.94 12.24
N ALA A 144 16.59 -4.04 12.25
CA ALA A 144 15.80 -3.75 13.44
C ALA A 144 15.11 -5.01 13.98
N MET A 145 14.49 -5.80 13.10
CA MET A 145 13.85 -7.06 13.47
C MET A 145 14.86 -8.07 14.00
N TYR A 146 16.04 -8.17 13.39
CA TYR A 146 17.09 -9.07 13.85
C TYR A 146 17.60 -8.71 15.26
N ILE A 147 17.81 -7.42 15.54
CA ILE A 147 18.25 -6.94 16.87
C ILE A 147 17.17 -7.19 17.93
N VAL A 148 15.90 -6.89 17.62
CA VAL A 148 14.77 -7.09 18.55
C VAL A 148 14.55 -8.57 18.85
N HIS A 149 14.64 -9.43 17.82
CA HIS A 149 14.44 -10.86 18.00
C HIS A 149 15.57 -11.48 18.84
N ARG A 150 16.81 -11.02 18.71
CA ARG A 150 17.96 -11.53 19.48
C ARG A 150 17.99 -11.03 20.93
N ASN A 151 17.53 -9.81 21.20
CA ASN A 151 17.45 -9.25 22.57
C ASN A 151 16.29 -9.83 23.41
N ASN A 152 15.33 -10.51 22.79
CA ASN A 152 14.25 -11.22 23.52
C ASN A 152 14.65 -12.63 24.00
N TYR A 153 15.86 -13.10 23.67
CA TYR A 153 16.38 -14.41 24.10
C TYR A 153 17.53 -14.29 25.12
N PHE A 154 17.66 -13.14 25.79
CA PHE A 154 18.42 -12.98 27.02
C PHE A 154 17.48 -12.57 28.16
#